data_AF-A0A432J600-F1
#
_entry.id   AF-A0A432J600-F1
#
_cell.length_a   1.000
_cell.length_b   1.000
_cell.length_c   1.000
_cell.angle_alpha   90.00
_cell.angle_beta   90.00
_cell.angle_gamma   90.00
#
_symmetry.space_group_name_H-M   'P 1'
#
loop_
_entity.id
_entity.type
_entity.pdbx_description
1 polymer ?
#
loop_
_entity_poly.entity_id
_entity_poly.type
_entity_poly.pdbx_seq_one_letter_code
_entity_poly.pdbx_strand_id
1 'polypeptide(L)'
;MSTEFSHLTGVISHYLGWILLSACLLFLLAIIMAVLRYVLQAGVYRVLYRLEVDHVAPSVKAGFREGWHRRTWRLFFQNFLIGVLATIGVLVLLVLAASPLLLLLTHNDSAHTVGIVVTVGLMIPAILVIVVLAIVISVLSQFWWRAAIIDDMGTLGAVSYAWNTVKTNFRDVAIMWLLMLGVGVLFGLLVIVFVMILVTITAAVAGLPGYLLYQATQSVFVALLWGLPVAIISFLLPILFVSGLYLIFRTAVWNDVYLSITRKGARSDSSMTVSSP
;
A
#
# COMPACT_ATOMS: atom_id res chain seq x y z
N MET A 1 -15.59 3.77 48.57
CA MET A 1 -14.44 3.36 47.73
C MET A 1 -14.78 2.23 46.76
N SER A 2 -15.71 1.32 47.08
CA SER A 2 -16.17 0.25 46.16
C SER A 2 -17.13 0.71 45.06
N THR A 3 -17.92 1.75 45.27
CA THR A 3 -18.93 2.27 44.33
C THR A 3 -18.36 3.09 43.18
N GLU A 4 -17.24 3.81 43.39
CA GLU A 4 -16.57 4.53 42.30
C GLU A 4 -15.76 3.58 41.41
N PHE A 5 -15.22 2.50 41.97
CA PHE A 5 -14.46 1.49 41.22
C PHE A 5 -15.36 0.68 40.27
N SER A 6 -16.62 0.39 40.65
CA SER A 6 -17.59 -0.27 39.77
C SER A 6 -18.12 0.64 38.64
N HIS A 7 -18.21 1.94 38.89
CA HIS A 7 -18.59 2.91 37.87
C HIS A 7 -17.47 3.09 36.82
N LEU A 8 -16.20 3.13 37.25
CA LEU A 8 -15.04 3.22 36.37
C LEU A 8 -14.88 1.97 35.48
N THR A 9 -15.10 0.75 36.00
CA THR A 9 -15.02 -0.48 35.20
C THR A 9 -16.15 -0.60 34.16
N GLY A 10 -17.36 -0.15 34.50
CA GLY A 10 -18.49 -0.08 33.57
C GLY A 10 -18.26 0.89 32.41
N VAL A 11 -17.68 2.06 32.70
CA VAL A 11 -17.37 3.07 31.68
C VAL A 11 -16.22 2.61 30.77
N ILE A 12 -15.14 2.05 31.34
CA ILE A 12 -13.99 1.54 30.58
C ILE A 12 -14.41 0.37 29.67
N SER A 13 -15.24 -0.56 30.15
CA SER A 13 -15.72 -1.69 29.35
C SER A 13 -16.62 -1.25 28.18
N HIS A 14 -17.46 -0.22 28.36
CA HIS A 14 -18.28 0.33 27.28
C HIS A 14 -17.43 0.98 26.17
N TYR A 15 -16.45 1.80 26.53
CA TYR A 15 -15.56 2.43 25.54
C TYR A 15 -14.63 1.43 24.86
N LEU A 16 -14.13 0.42 25.58
CA LEU A 16 -13.36 -0.69 24.98
C LEU A 16 -14.18 -1.44 23.92
N GLY A 17 -15.47 -1.65 24.14
CA GLY A 17 -16.36 -2.27 23.16
C GLY A 17 -16.45 -1.48 21.85
N TRP A 18 -16.63 -0.16 21.92
CA TRP A 18 -16.67 0.71 20.74
C TRP A 18 -15.33 0.83 20.03
N ILE A 19 -14.22 0.87 20.78
CA ILE A 19 -12.87 0.88 20.21
C ILE A 19 -12.60 -0.43 19.46
N LEU A 20 -12.97 -1.57 20.04
CA LEU A 20 -12.79 -2.88 19.41
C LEU A 20 -13.69 -3.04 18.17
N LEU A 21 -14.95 -2.61 18.25
CA LEU A 21 -15.89 -2.64 17.13
C LEU A 21 -15.39 -1.77 15.96
N SER A 22 -14.95 -0.54 16.25
CA SER A 22 -14.41 0.37 15.22
C SER A 22 -13.10 -0.13 14.63
N ALA A 23 -12.19 -0.67 15.44
CA ALA A 23 -10.97 -1.30 14.96
C ALA A 23 -11.27 -2.51 14.06
N CYS A 24 -12.24 -3.35 14.44
CA CYS A 24 -12.68 -4.49 13.64
C CYS A 24 -13.30 -4.03 12.31
N LEU A 25 -14.18 -3.03 12.32
CA LEU A 25 -14.81 -2.49 11.11
C LEU A 25 -13.78 -1.87 10.16
N LEU A 26 -12.83 -1.09 10.69
CA LEU A 26 -11.74 -0.51 9.90
C LEU A 26 -10.82 -1.59 9.31
N PHE A 27 -10.53 -2.65 10.07
CA PHE A 27 -9.77 -3.79 9.59
C PHE A 27 -10.49 -4.51 8.45
N LEU A 28 -11.80 -4.76 8.60
CA LEU A 28 -12.64 -5.38 7.57
C LEU A 28 -12.70 -4.51 6.30
N LEU A 29 -12.87 -3.19 6.46
CA LEU A 29 -12.83 -2.24 5.36
C LEU A 29 -11.46 -2.24 4.65
N ALA A 30 -10.36 -2.27 5.40
CA ALA A 30 -9.02 -2.34 4.84
C ALA A 30 -8.81 -3.62 4.02
N ILE A 31 -9.34 -4.75 4.48
CA ILE A 31 -9.33 -6.01 3.72
C ILE A 31 -10.15 -5.86 2.43
N ILE A 32 -11.38 -5.33 2.50
CA ILE A 32 -12.24 -5.15 1.32
C ILE A 32 -11.56 -4.22 0.29
N MET A 33 -10.97 -3.11 0.74
CA MET A 33 -10.26 -2.17 -0.12
C MET A 33 -9.00 -2.81 -0.72
N ALA A 34 -8.29 -3.66 0.03
CA ALA A 34 -7.19 -4.43 -0.50
C ALA A 34 -7.68 -5.39 -1.60
N VAL A 35 -8.76 -6.14 -1.37
CA VAL A 35 -9.36 -7.03 -2.39
C VAL A 35 -9.69 -6.25 -3.67
N LEU A 36 -10.42 -5.14 -3.54
CA LEU A 36 -10.82 -4.29 -4.66
C LEU A 36 -9.61 -3.77 -5.44
N ARG A 37 -8.59 -3.28 -4.74
CA ARG A 37 -7.34 -2.78 -5.36
C ARG A 37 -6.67 -3.87 -6.19
N TYR A 38 -6.56 -5.09 -5.66
CA TYR A 38 -5.94 -6.21 -6.35
C TYR A 38 -6.74 -6.64 -7.60
N VAL A 39 -8.07 -6.72 -7.49
CA VAL A 39 -8.95 -7.07 -8.61
C VAL A 39 -8.86 -6.01 -9.72
N LEU A 40 -8.88 -4.72 -9.36
CA LEU A 40 -8.74 -3.62 -10.31
C LEU A 40 -7.36 -3.62 -11.00
N GLN A 41 -6.28 -3.82 -10.24
CA GLN A 41 -4.93 -3.92 -10.80
C GLN A 41 -4.81 -5.09 -11.78
N ALA A 42 -5.29 -6.28 -11.40
CA ALA A 42 -5.25 -7.46 -12.27
C ALA A 42 -6.06 -7.26 -13.56
N GLY A 43 -7.21 -6.61 -13.48
CA GLY A 43 -8.03 -6.27 -14.64
C GLY A 43 -7.32 -5.31 -15.61
N VAL A 44 -6.70 -4.25 -15.08
CA VAL A 44 -5.94 -3.26 -15.87
C VAL A 44 -4.76 -3.91 -16.59
N TYR A 45 -3.95 -4.72 -15.89
CA TYR A 45 -2.81 -5.41 -16.50
C TYR A 45 -3.22 -6.31 -17.67
N ARG A 46 -4.33 -7.06 -17.54
CA ARG A 46 -4.80 -7.96 -18.60
C ARG A 46 -5.36 -7.22 -19.80
N VAL A 47 -6.08 -6.11 -19.58
CA VAL A 47 -6.60 -5.28 -20.68
C VAL A 47 -5.45 -4.64 -21.46
N LEU A 48 -4.41 -4.15 -20.76
CA LEU A 48 -3.19 -3.63 -21.40
C LEU A 48 -2.44 -4.73 -22.18
N TYR A 49 -2.28 -5.92 -21.60
CA TYR A 49 -1.66 -7.04 -22.31
C TYR A 49 -2.42 -7.42 -23.59
N ARG A 50 -3.76 -7.50 -23.56
CA ARG A 50 -4.58 -7.76 -24.75
C ARG A 50 -4.52 -6.63 -25.79
N LEU A 51 -4.36 -5.38 -25.36
CA LEU A 51 -4.16 -4.27 -26.30
C LEU A 51 -2.82 -4.39 -27.04
N GLU A 52 -1.80 -4.86 -26.34
CA GLU A 52 -0.45 -4.98 -26.90
C GLU A 52 -0.25 -6.21 -27.78
N VAL A 53 -0.80 -7.36 -27.37
CA VAL A 53 -0.65 -8.64 -28.07
C VAL A 53 -1.75 -8.85 -29.12
N ASP A 54 -3.00 -8.55 -28.78
CA ASP A 54 -4.16 -8.86 -29.63
C ASP A 54 -4.70 -7.62 -30.37
N HIS A 55 -4.15 -6.42 -30.11
CA HIS A 55 -4.63 -5.13 -30.64
C HIS A 55 -6.15 -4.88 -30.43
N VAL A 56 -6.72 -5.47 -29.38
CA VAL A 56 -8.14 -5.32 -29.06
C VAL A 56 -8.37 -4.07 -28.23
N ALA A 57 -9.36 -3.26 -28.61
CA ALA A 57 -9.71 -2.03 -27.92
C ALA A 57 -10.09 -2.29 -26.43
N PRO A 58 -9.57 -1.48 -25.49
CA PRO A 58 -9.84 -1.65 -24.07
C PRO A 58 -11.30 -1.33 -23.76
N SER A 59 -12.00 -2.22 -23.03
CA SER A 59 -13.34 -1.94 -22.51
C SER A 59 -13.44 -2.16 -21.00
N VAL A 60 -14.16 -1.27 -20.32
CA VAL A 60 -14.35 -1.29 -18.86
C VAL A 60 -15.02 -2.58 -18.40
N LYS A 61 -16.02 -3.06 -19.18
CA LYS A 61 -16.74 -4.31 -18.92
C LYS A 61 -15.82 -5.53 -19.06
N ALA A 62 -14.92 -5.54 -20.03
CA ALA A 62 -13.93 -6.61 -20.18
C ALA A 62 -12.94 -6.63 -19.01
N GLY A 63 -12.44 -5.47 -18.58
CA GLY A 63 -11.53 -5.36 -17.43
C GLY A 63 -12.12 -5.88 -16.13
N PHE A 64 -13.39 -5.55 -15.84
CA PHE A 64 -14.07 -6.02 -14.62
C PHE A 64 -14.35 -7.53 -14.65
N ARG A 65 -14.77 -8.07 -15.81
CA ARG A 65 -15.01 -9.51 -16.00
C ARG A 65 -13.72 -10.33 -15.89
N GLU A 66 -12.62 -9.82 -16.46
CA GLU A 66 -11.30 -10.46 -16.39
C GLU A 66 -10.70 -10.40 -14.98
N GLY A 67 -10.96 -9.32 -14.24
CA GLY A 67 -10.59 -9.20 -12.83
C GLY A 67 -11.25 -10.25 -11.94
N TRP A 68 -12.46 -10.71 -12.26
CA TRP A 68 -13.23 -11.63 -11.42
C TRP A 68 -13.01 -13.13 -11.71
N HIS A 69 -12.07 -13.49 -12.59
CA HIS A 69 -11.84 -14.89 -12.96
C HIS A 69 -11.25 -15.71 -11.79
N ARG A 70 -11.62 -17.00 -11.65
CA ARG A 70 -11.06 -17.96 -10.67
C ARG A 70 -9.52 -17.94 -10.54
N ARG A 71 -8.79 -17.70 -11.64
CA ARG A 71 -7.33 -17.61 -11.64
C ARG A 71 -6.82 -16.35 -10.93
N THR A 72 -7.53 -15.23 -11.05
CA THR A 72 -7.28 -13.98 -10.32
C THR A 72 -7.55 -14.14 -8.82
N TRP A 73 -8.60 -14.89 -8.46
CA TRP A 73 -8.88 -15.23 -7.06
C TRP A 73 -7.77 -16.07 -6.43
N ARG A 74 -7.20 -17.06 -7.14
CA ARG A 74 -6.06 -17.85 -6.64
C ARG A 74 -4.83 -16.97 -6.37
N LEU A 75 -4.52 -16.06 -7.29
CA LEU A 75 -3.43 -15.08 -7.15
C LEU A 75 -3.67 -14.11 -6.01
N PHE A 76 -4.92 -13.64 -5.85
CA PHE A 76 -5.32 -12.79 -4.74
C PHE A 76 -5.10 -13.50 -3.41
N PHE A 77 -5.63 -14.72 -3.22
CA PHE A 77 -5.46 -15.47 -1.97
C PHE A 77 -3.98 -15.77 -1.67
N GLN A 78 -3.19 -16.08 -2.68
CA GLN A 78 -1.76 -16.31 -2.54
C GLN A 78 -1.02 -15.05 -2.08
N ASN A 79 -1.26 -13.91 -2.72
CA ASN A 79 -0.63 -12.65 -2.36
C ASN A 79 -1.12 -12.13 -1.01
N PHE A 80 -2.40 -12.34 -0.73
CA PHE A 80 -3.01 -12.03 0.55
C PHE A 80 -2.39 -12.86 1.66
N LEU A 81 -2.21 -14.17 1.48
CA LEU A 81 -1.58 -15.04 2.48
C LEU A 81 -0.13 -14.61 2.77
N ILE A 82 0.65 -14.30 1.73
CA ILE A 82 2.03 -13.83 1.89
C ILE A 82 2.07 -12.45 2.57
N GLY A 83 1.17 -11.54 2.18
CA GLY A 83 1.04 -10.23 2.82
C GLY A 83 0.62 -10.34 4.30
N VAL A 84 -0.31 -11.23 4.62
CA VAL A 84 -0.76 -11.51 6.00
C VAL A 84 0.37 -12.09 6.82
N LEU A 85 1.08 -13.12 6.32
CA LEU A 85 2.23 -13.69 7.03
C LEU A 85 3.34 -12.67 7.28
N ALA A 86 3.65 -11.84 6.28
CA ALA A 86 4.61 -10.75 6.43
C ALA A 86 4.14 -9.73 7.48
N THR A 87 2.86 -9.36 7.46
CA THR A 87 2.26 -8.44 8.43
C THR A 87 2.30 -9.02 9.84
N ILE A 88 1.97 -10.30 10.02
CA ILE A 88 2.09 -11.00 11.30
C ILE A 88 3.55 -10.97 11.78
N GLY A 89 4.51 -11.26 10.89
CA GLY A 89 5.94 -11.18 11.23
C GLY A 89 6.36 -9.79 11.71
N VAL A 90 5.91 -8.73 11.05
CA VAL A 90 6.15 -7.34 11.46
C VAL A 90 5.51 -7.04 12.82
N LEU A 91 4.26 -7.46 13.04
CA LEU A 91 3.56 -7.26 14.31
C LEU A 91 4.27 -7.98 15.46
N VAL A 92 4.67 -9.23 15.25
CA VAL A 92 5.44 -10.00 16.24
C VAL A 92 6.76 -9.29 16.55
N LEU A 93 7.50 -8.84 15.54
CA LEU A 93 8.75 -8.11 15.74
C LEU A 93 8.55 -6.80 16.53
N LEU A 94 7.50 -6.04 16.24
CA LEU A 94 7.18 -4.81 16.96
C LEU A 94 6.75 -5.08 18.40
N VAL A 95 5.93 -6.12 18.63
CA VAL A 95 5.53 -6.53 19.98
C VAL A 95 6.74 -6.97 20.80
N LEU A 96 7.67 -7.72 20.20
CA LEU A 96 8.93 -8.11 20.84
C LEU A 96 9.82 -6.91 21.14
N ALA A 97 9.93 -5.95 20.21
CA ALA A 97 10.71 -4.72 20.44
C ALA A 97 10.08 -3.82 21.51
N ALA A 98 8.74 -3.82 21.61
CA ALA A 98 7.98 -3.07 22.60
C ALA A 98 7.84 -3.79 23.95
N SER A 99 8.20 -5.09 24.06
CA SER A 99 8.03 -5.87 25.28
C SER A 99 8.70 -5.27 26.53
N PRO A 100 9.84 -4.53 26.46
CA PRO A 100 10.41 -3.88 27.63
C PRO A 100 9.52 -2.77 28.23
N LEU A 101 8.53 -2.25 27.50
CA LEU A 101 7.54 -1.31 28.05
C LEU A 101 6.67 -1.95 29.15
N LEU A 102 6.59 -3.28 29.20
CA LEU A 102 5.89 -3.96 30.29
C LEU A 102 6.52 -3.67 31.67
N LEU A 103 7.79 -3.25 31.71
CA LEU A 103 8.45 -2.81 32.95
C LEU A 103 7.83 -1.55 33.56
N LEU A 104 7.09 -0.75 32.79
CA LEU A 104 6.32 0.40 33.29
C LEU A 104 5.19 -0.01 34.23
N LEU A 105 4.77 -1.28 34.22
CA LEU A 105 3.74 -1.81 35.12
C LEU A 105 4.31 -2.17 36.51
N THR A 106 5.62 -2.09 36.70
CA THR A 106 6.28 -2.37 37.99
C THR A 106 6.31 -1.12 38.88
N HIS A 107 6.42 -1.26 40.21
CA HIS A 107 6.48 -0.12 41.15
C HIS A 107 7.93 0.37 41.39
N ASN A 108 8.83 0.24 40.41
CA ASN A 108 10.24 0.58 40.56
C ASN A 108 10.70 1.57 39.49
N ASP A 109 11.07 2.78 39.93
CA ASP A 109 11.51 3.88 39.05
C ASP A 109 12.73 3.51 38.19
N SER A 110 13.62 2.65 38.72
CA SER A 110 14.79 2.17 37.97
C SER A 110 14.37 1.24 36.82
N ALA A 111 13.36 0.39 37.03
CA ALA A 111 12.83 -0.51 36.01
C ALA A 111 12.10 0.25 34.90
N HIS A 112 11.43 1.36 35.23
CA HIS A 112 10.78 2.24 34.24
C HIS A 112 11.81 2.84 33.28
N THR A 113 12.88 3.41 33.83
CA THR A 113 13.95 4.04 33.04
C THR A 113 14.61 3.02 32.11
N VAL A 114 14.91 1.82 32.63
CA VAL A 114 15.48 0.73 31.83
C VAL A 114 14.52 0.28 30.72
N GLY A 115 13.22 0.12 31.01
CA GLY A 115 12.21 -0.27 30.02
C GLY A 115 12.15 0.69 28.84
N ILE A 116 12.10 2.00 29.10
CA ILE A 116 12.05 3.02 28.04
C ILE A 116 13.33 2.99 27.20
N VAL A 117 14.50 3.01 27.85
CA VAL A 117 15.80 3.03 27.14
C VAL A 117 15.98 1.80 26.26
N VAL A 118 15.65 0.61 26.78
CA VAL A 118 15.76 -0.65 26.03
C VAL A 118 14.76 -0.71 24.89
N THR A 119 13.50 -0.28 25.09
CA THR A 119 12.52 -0.22 24.00
C THR A 119 12.96 0.72 22.89
N VAL A 120 13.46 1.92 23.20
CA VAL A 120 13.98 2.84 22.18
C VAL A 120 15.15 2.19 21.43
N GLY A 121 16.06 1.55 22.16
CA GLY A 121 17.20 0.83 21.59
C GLY A 121 16.80 -0.34 20.68
N LEU A 122 15.72 -1.06 20.98
CA LEU A 122 15.23 -2.19 20.18
C LEU A 122 14.30 -1.76 19.04
N MET A 123 13.58 -0.65 19.17
CA MET A 123 12.68 -0.15 18.13
C MET A 123 13.46 0.32 16.89
N ILE A 124 14.63 0.94 17.08
CA ILE A 124 15.47 1.39 15.95
C ILE A 124 15.86 0.22 15.02
N PRO A 125 16.50 -0.87 15.49
CA PRO A 125 16.84 -2.00 14.62
C PRO A 125 15.59 -2.74 14.11
N ALA A 126 14.51 -2.82 14.89
CA ALA A 126 13.26 -3.41 14.43
C ALA A 126 12.69 -2.65 13.21
N ILE A 127 12.65 -1.31 13.28
CA ILE A 127 12.22 -0.46 12.17
C ILE A 127 13.14 -0.66 10.96
N LEU A 128 14.46 -0.73 11.16
CA LEU A 128 15.41 -0.97 10.07
C LEU A 128 15.15 -2.31 9.37
N VAL A 129 14.93 -3.38 10.13
CA VAL A 129 14.57 -4.70 9.59
C VAL A 129 13.25 -4.64 8.82
N ILE A 130 12.24 -3.94 9.34
CA ILE A 130 10.95 -3.77 8.66
C ILE A 130 11.13 -3.03 7.33
N VAL A 131 11.94 -1.96 7.31
CA VAL A 131 12.22 -1.19 6.08
C VAL A 131 12.92 -2.09 5.05
N VAL A 132 13.95 -2.84 5.45
CA VAL A 132 14.65 -3.76 4.57
C VAL A 132 13.70 -4.84 4.03
N LEU A 133 12.90 -5.46 4.90
CA LEU A 133 11.89 -6.45 4.49
C LEU A 133 10.86 -5.85 3.52
N ALA A 134 10.37 -4.64 3.79
CA ALA A 134 9.41 -3.96 2.92
C ALA A 134 10.03 -3.66 1.54
N ILE A 135 11.29 -3.26 1.48
CA ILE A 135 12.02 -3.05 0.23
C ILE A 135 12.15 -4.37 -0.53
N VAL A 136 12.62 -5.43 0.11
CA VAL A 136 12.80 -6.75 -0.51
C VAL A 136 11.47 -7.30 -1.02
N ILE A 137 10.42 -7.24 -0.19
CA ILE A 137 9.07 -7.65 -0.59
C ILE A 137 8.59 -6.79 -1.75
N SER A 138 8.78 -5.47 -1.72
CA SER A 138 8.40 -4.58 -2.83
C SER A 138 9.09 -4.97 -4.14
N VAL A 139 10.39 -5.27 -4.12
CA VAL A 139 11.16 -5.73 -5.29
C VAL A 139 10.66 -7.07 -5.79
N LEU A 140 10.65 -8.09 -4.92
CA LEU A 140 10.14 -9.43 -5.27
C LEU A 140 8.71 -9.35 -5.76
N SER A 141 7.94 -8.40 -5.22
CA SER A 141 6.53 -8.28 -5.52
C SER A 141 6.25 -7.83 -6.96
N GLN A 142 7.24 -7.30 -7.66
CA GLN A 142 7.10 -6.93 -9.06
C GLN A 142 7.32 -8.12 -10.00
N PHE A 143 8.12 -9.10 -9.57
CA PHE A 143 8.49 -10.27 -10.38
C PHE A 143 7.51 -11.45 -10.21
N TRP A 144 7.09 -11.76 -8.98
CA TRP A 144 6.16 -12.87 -8.70
C TRP A 144 4.80 -12.73 -9.41
N TRP A 145 4.25 -11.51 -9.60
CA TRP A 145 2.97 -11.34 -10.31
C TRP A 145 3.10 -11.60 -11.80
N ARG A 146 4.23 -11.21 -12.40
CA ARG A 146 4.50 -11.44 -13.82
C ARG A 146 4.69 -12.94 -14.08
N ALA A 147 5.48 -13.63 -13.25
CA ALA A 147 5.67 -15.08 -13.35
C ALA A 147 4.38 -15.88 -13.09
N ALA A 148 3.59 -15.50 -12.09
CA ALA A 148 2.37 -16.23 -11.74
C ALA A 148 1.23 -16.04 -12.76
N ILE A 149 1.20 -14.92 -13.48
CA ILE A 149 0.23 -14.66 -14.56
C ILE A 149 0.64 -15.37 -15.86
N ILE A 150 1.93 -15.36 -16.20
CA ILE A 150 2.44 -15.89 -17.48
C ILE A 150 2.62 -17.42 -17.42
N ASP A 151 3.21 -17.96 -16.34
CA ASP A 151 3.65 -19.37 -16.30
C ASP A 151 2.78 -20.30 -15.44
N ASP A 152 1.66 -19.82 -14.90
CA ASP A 152 0.72 -20.58 -14.03
C ASP A 152 1.36 -21.29 -12.82
N MET A 153 2.56 -20.87 -12.41
CA MET A 153 3.34 -21.54 -11.37
C MET A 153 2.67 -21.48 -9.98
N GLY A 154 2.87 -22.54 -9.19
CA GLY A 154 2.42 -22.62 -7.79
C GLY A 154 3.12 -21.61 -6.87
N THR A 155 2.57 -21.40 -5.68
CA THR A 155 2.93 -20.26 -4.82
C THR A 155 4.38 -20.23 -4.38
N LEU A 156 4.91 -21.38 -3.96
CA LEU A 156 6.30 -21.56 -3.55
C LEU A 156 7.25 -21.56 -4.75
N GLY A 157 6.81 -22.06 -5.91
CA GLY A 157 7.58 -22.06 -7.16
C GLY A 157 7.80 -20.66 -7.73
N ALA A 158 6.78 -19.79 -7.64
CA ALA A 158 6.90 -18.39 -8.05
C ALA A 158 7.85 -17.59 -7.15
N VAL A 159 7.86 -17.87 -5.84
CA VAL A 159 8.76 -17.21 -4.88
C VAL A 159 10.21 -17.67 -5.06
N SER A 160 10.44 -18.97 -5.23
CA SER A 160 11.81 -19.48 -5.48
C SER A 160 12.34 -19.01 -6.84
N TYR A 161 11.50 -18.96 -7.87
CA TYR A 161 11.85 -18.40 -9.18
C TYR A 161 12.20 -16.90 -9.09
N ALA A 162 11.39 -16.10 -8.38
CA ALA A 162 11.67 -14.69 -8.17
C ALA A 162 12.97 -14.49 -7.38
N TRP A 163 13.19 -15.27 -6.32
CA TRP A 163 14.41 -15.20 -5.52
C TRP A 163 15.66 -15.56 -6.33
N ASN A 164 15.61 -16.64 -7.11
CA ASN A 164 16.74 -17.06 -7.93
C ASN A 164 17.03 -16.03 -9.03
N THR A 165 16.00 -15.45 -9.64
CA THR A 165 16.13 -14.40 -10.67
C THR A 165 16.75 -13.11 -10.11
N VAL A 166 16.34 -12.69 -8.91
CA VAL A 166 16.94 -11.53 -8.22
C VAL A 166 18.40 -11.80 -7.87
N LYS A 167 18.72 -13.02 -7.43
CA LYS A 167 20.11 -13.38 -7.08
C LYS A 167 21.01 -13.42 -8.31
N THR A 168 20.54 -13.95 -9.43
CA THR A 168 21.34 -14.07 -10.67
C THR A 168 21.52 -12.72 -11.37
N ASN A 169 20.54 -11.81 -11.29
CA ASN A 169 20.57 -10.52 -11.96
C ASN A 169 20.51 -9.34 -10.97
N PHE A 170 21.17 -9.47 -9.82
CA PHE A 170 21.03 -8.50 -8.72
C PHE A 170 21.39 -7.07 -9.14
N ARG A 171 22.38 -6.90 -10.02
CA ARG A 171 22.84 -5.59 -10.48
C ARG A 171 21.76 -4.87 -11.29
N ASP A 172 21.17 -5.57 -12.25
CA ASP A 172 20.14 -4.99 -13.12
C ASP A 172 18.83 -4.76 -12.34
N VAL A 173 18.49 -5.66 -11.41
CA VAL A 173 17.36 -5.50 -10.50
C VAL A 173 17.58 -4.32 -9.54
N ALA A 174 18.79 -4.15 -8.99
CA ALA A 174 19.11 -3.05 -8.10
C ALA A 174 19.08 -1.70 -8.81
N ILE A 175 19.61 -1.60 -10.04
CA ILE A 175 19.56 -0.38 -10.85
C ILE A 175 18.10 -0.01 -11.16
N MET A 176 17.30 -0.99 -11.60
CA MET A 176 15.89 -0.77 -11.88
C MET A 176 15.11 -0.33 -10.63
N TRP A 177 15.37 -0.99 -9.50
CA TRP A 177 14.77 -0.61 -8.23
C TRP A 177 15.16 0.80 -7.80
N LEU A 178 16.44 1.17 -7.95
CA LEU A 178 16.93 2.50 -7.60
C LEU A 178 16.29 3.59 -8.48
N LEU A 179 16.17 3.34 -9.78
CA LEU A 179 15.47 4.25 -10.71
C LEU A 179 14.01 4.44 -10.28
N MET A 180 13.34 3.35 -9.90
CA MET A 180 11.94 3.38 -9.51
C MET A 180 11.71 3.97 -8.13
N LEU A 181 12.68 3.79 -7.22
CA LEU A 181 12.73 4.52 -5.96
C LEU A 181 12.87 6.02 -6.24
N GLY A 182 13.78 6.42 -7.14
CA GLY A 182 13.95 7.81 -7.56
C GLY A 182 12.66 8.43 -8.10
N VAL A 183 11.99 7.74 -9.02
CA VAL A 183 10.68 8.17 -9.56
C VAL A 183 9.62 8.22 -8.46
N GLY A 184 9.57 7.22 -7.59
CA GLY A 184 8.62 7.15 -6.47
C GLY A 184 8.80 8.29 -5.47
N VAL A 185 10.05 8.62 -5.13
CA VAL A 185 10.40 9.75 -4.25
C VAL A 185 10.03 11.07 -4.91
N LEU A 186 10.39 11.27 -6.18
CA LEU A 186 10.05 12.49 -6.92
C LEU A 186 8.54 12.69 -6.99
N PHE A 187 7.79 11.64 -7.33
CA PHE A 187 6.33 11.70 -7.36
C PHE A 187 5.74 11.93 -5.97
N GLY A 188 6.26 11.25 -4.94
CA GLY A 188 5.85 11.46 -3.56
C GLY A 188 6.03 12.93 -3.12
N LEU A 189 7.15 13.55 -3.48
CA LEU A 189 7.40 14.97 -3.22
C LEU A 189 6.39 15.87 -3.94
N LEU A 190 6.11 15.60 -5.22
CA LEU A 190 5.10 16.34 -6.00
C LEU A 190 3.70 16.19 -5.38
N VAL A 191 3.34 14.99 -4.92
CA VAL A 191 2.06 14.74 -4.24
C VAL A 191 2.01 15.50 -2.91
N ILE A 192 3.08 15.55 -2.13
CA ILE A 192 3.12 16.33 -0.88
C ILE A 192 2.82 17.81 -1.17
N VAL A 193 3.52 18.40 -2.14
CA VAL A 193 3.28 19.81 -2.53
C VAL A 193 1.84 20.01 -3.00
N PHE A 194 1.34 19.12 -3.85
CA PHE A 194 -0.02 19.15 -4.35
C PHE A 194 -1.07 19.03 -3.23
N VAL A 195 -0.87 18.12 -2.28
CA VAL A 195 -1.74 17.95 -1.11
C VAL A 195 -1.72 19.18 -0.23
N MET A 196 -0.56 19.81 0.01
CA MET A 196 -0.48 21.04 0.79
C MET A 196 -1.30 22.18 0.16
N ILE A 197 -1.23 22.33 -1.16
CA ILE A 197 -2.06 23.29 -1.91
C ILE A 197 -3.55 22.93 -1.76
N LEU A 198 -3.90 21.65 -1.92
CA LEU A 198 -5.27 21.16 -1.79
C LEU A 198 -5.87 21.34 -0.39
N VAL A 199 -5.08 21.10 0.66
CA VAL A 199 -5.49 21.37 2.05
C VAL A 199 -5.78 22.85 2.21
N THR A 200 -4.93 23.72 1.67
CA THR A 200 -5.12 25.17 1.74
C THR A 200 -6.41 25.59 1.01
N ILE A 201 -6.64 25.10 -0.21
CA ILE A 201 -7.87 25.36 -0.98
C ILE A 201 -9.10 24.81 -0.25
N THR A 202 -9.03 23.59 0.25
CA THR A 202 -10.15 22.94 0.95
C THR A 202 -10.47 23.67 2.24
N ALA A 203 -9.46 24.11 3.00
CA ALA A 203 -9.66 24.94 4.18
C ALA A 203 -10.31 26.29 3.83
N ALA A 204 -9.90 26.91 2.71
CA ALA A 204 -10.49 28.17 2.27
C ALA A 204 -11.94 28.04 1.77
N VAL A 205 -12.26 26.97 1.04
CA VAL A 205 -13.55 26.80 0.35
C VAL A 205 -14.58 26.03 1.20
N ALA A 206 -14.14 25.03 1.96
CA ALA A 206 -15.01 24.24 2.83
C ALA A 206 -14.93 24.71 4.29
N GLY A 207 -13.72 24.92 4.79
CA GLY A 207 -13.46 25.27 6.19
C GLY A 207 -13.94 26.67 6.57
N LEU A 208 -13.54 27.69 5.80
CA LEU A 208 -13.86 29.09 6.10
C LEU A 208 -15.37 29.37 6.07
N PRO A 209 -16.13 28.97 5.02
CA PRO A 209 -17.57 29.20 5.02
C PRO A 209 -18.29 28.32 6.05
N GLY A 210 -17.82 27.09 6.28
CA GLY A 210 -18.35 26.23 7.34
C GLY A 210 -18.20 26.86 8.73
N TYR A 211 -17.05 27.47 9.01
CA TYR A 211 -16.80 28.19 10.26
C TYR A 211 -17.67 29.44 10.40
N LEU A 212 -17.85 30.21 9.33
CA LEU A 212 -18.74 31.38 9.33
C LEU A 212 -20.21 30.97 9.55
N LEU A 213 -20.66 29.88 8.93
CA LEU A 213 -21.99 29.32 9.14
C LEU A 213 -22.18 28.85 10.58
N TYR A 214 -21.15 28.24 11.18
CA TYR A 214 -21.17 27.88 12.60
C TYR A 214 -21.34 29.12 13.48
N GLN A 215 -20.57 30.18 13.24
CA GLN A 215 -20.67 31.42 14.01
C GLN A 215 -22.06 32.07 13.88
N ALA A 216 -22.64 32.07 12.68
CA ALA A 216 -23.94 32.66 12.41
C ALA A 216 -25.12 31.86 12.99
N THR A 217 -25.05 30.53 12.96
CA THR A 217 -26.17 29.65 13.35
C THR A 217 -26.01 29.02 14.73
N GLN A 218 -24.80 29.08 15.31
CA GLN A 218 -24.38 28.36 16.52
C GLN A 218 -24.63 26.84 16.46
N SER A 219 -24.84 26.29 15.26
CA SER A 219 -25.18 24.90 15.02
C SER A 219 -24.06 24.19 14.28
N VAL A 220 -23.45 23.21 14.95
CA VAL A 220 -22.41 22.35 14.37
C VAL A 220 -22.97 21.56 13.18
N PHE A 221 -24.25 21.20 13.20
CA PHE A 221 -24.90 20.44 12.13
C PHE A 221 -24.95 21.21 10.81
N VAL A 222 -25.32 22.49 10.85
CA VAL A 222 -25.42 23.33 9.64
C VAL A 222 -24.03 23.56 9.02
N ALA A 223 -23.02 23.76 9.87
CA ALA A 223 -21.63 23.90 9.43
C ALA A 223 -21.11 22.62 8.77
N LEU A 224 -21.41 21.44 9.32
CA LEU A 224 -21.06 20.14 8.74
C LEU A 224 -21.80 19.86 7.43
N LEU A 225 -23.08 20.23 7.34
CA LEU A 225 -23.90 20.01 6.15
C LEU A 225 -23.31 20.68 4.92
N TRP A 226 -22.65 21.84 5.09
CA TRP A 226 -21.90 22.50 4.03
C TRP A 226 -20.45 22.00 3.94
N GLY A 227 -19.73 22.02 5.06
CA GLY A 227 -18.28 21.80 5.07
C GLY A 227 -17.90 20.40 4.61
N LEU A 228 -18.66 19.37 4.97
CA LEU A 228 -18.30 17.98 4.69
C LEU A 228 -18.46 17.61 3.21
N PRO A 229 -19.58 17.88 2.52
CA PRO A 229 -19.69 17.63 1.08
C PRO A 229 -18.67 18.42 0.25
N VAL A 230 -18.49 19.70 0.58
CA VAL A 230 -17.55 20.57 -0.15
C VAL A 230 -16.12 20.11 0.06
N ALA A 231 -15.74 19.72 1.29
CA ALA A 231 -14.40 19.18 1.56
C ALA A 231 -14.16 17.85 0.83
N ILE A 232 -15.16 16.97 0.74
CA ILE A 232 -15.03 15.72 -0.02
C ILE A 232 -14.79 16.04 -1.50
N ILE A 233 -15.57 16.94 -2.10
CA ILE A 233 -15.43 17.26 -3.52
C ILE A 233 -14.10 17.98 -3.79
N SER A 234 -13.74 18.97 -2.97
CA SER A 234 -12.53 19.76 -3.18
C SER A 234 -11.26 18.97 -2.90
N PHE A 235 -11.26 18.06 -1.92
CA PHE A 235 -10.08 17.32 -1.52
C PHE A 235 -9.98 15.94 -2.17
N LEU A 236 -11.03 15.13 -2.05
CA LEU A 236 -10.99 13.71 -2.42
C LEU A 236 -10.99 13.52 -3.94
N LEU A 237 -11.75 14.32 -4.67
CA LEU A 237 -11.89 14.13 -6.12
C LEU A 237 -10.57 14.41 -6.87
N PRO A 238 -9.85 15.51 -6.60
CA PRO A 238 -8.53 15.73 -7.21
C PRO A 238 -7.48 14.70 -6.80
N ILE A 239 -7.50 14.24 -5.55
CA ILE A 239 -6.52 13.25 -5.07
C ILE A 239 -6.70 11.89 -5.76
N LEU A 240 -7.96 11.48 -5.97
CA LEU A 240 -8.30 10.26 -6.70
C LEU A 240 -7.88 10.38 -8.17
N PHE A 241 -8.10 11.54 -8.78
CA PHE A 241 -7.71 11.81 -10.16
C PHE A 241 -6.19 11.73 -10.36
N VAL A 242 -5.40 12.41 -9.52
CA VAL A 242 -3.93 12.38 -9.60
C VAL A 242 -3.38 10.97 -9.32
N SER A 243 -3.98 10.24 -8.36
CA SER A 243 -3.61 8.85 -8.10
C SER A 243 -3.89 7.94 -9.30
N GLY A 244 -5.01 8.14 -9.98
CA GLY A 244 -5.36 7.43 -11.21
C GLY A 244 -4.37 7.70 -12.34
N LEU A 245 -4.03 8.97 -12.58
CA LEU A 245 -3.03 9.37 -13.57
C LEU A 245 -1.65 8.74 -13.29
N TYR A 246 -1.21 8.77 -12.03
CA TYR A 246 0.05 8.17 -11.64
C TYR A 246 0.08 6.65 -11.86
N LEU A 247 -1.02 5.96 -11.58
CA LEU A 247 -1.14 4.54 -11.84
C LEU A 247 -0.95 4.23 -13.34
N ILE A 248 -1.54 5.04 -14.21
CA ILE A 248 -1.42 4.88 -15.68
C ILE A 248 0.02 5.18 -16.13
N PHE A 249 0.58 6.33 -15.72
CA PHE A 249 1.97 6.70 -16.05
C PHE A 249 2.96 5.63 -15.61
N ARG A 250 2.86 5.16 -14.37
CA ARG A 250 3.72 4.11 -13.83
C ARG A 250 3.64 2.85 -14.69
N THR A 251 2.42 2.47 -15.07
CA THR A 251 2.22 1.27 -15.89
C THR A 251 2.78 1.42 -17.30
N ALA A 252 2.63 2.59 -17.93
CA ALA A 252 3.17 2.89 -19.26
C ALA A 252 4.71 2.90 -19.27
N VAL A 253 5.35 3.59 -18.32
CA VAL A 253 6.81 3.63 -18.20
C VAL A 253 7.39 2.24 -18.00
N TRP A 254 6.78 1.43 -17.13
CA TRP A 254 7.22 0.06 -16.92
C TRP A 254 7.06 -0.82 -18.17
N ASN A 255 6.05 -0.55 -18.98
CA ASN A 255 5.81 -1.27 -20.21
C ASN A 255 6.88 -0.94 -21.26
N ASP A 256 7.15 0.35 -21.47
CA ASP A 256 8.18 0.81 -22.41
C ASP A 256 9.58 0.31 -22.03
N VAL A 257 9.90 0.36 -20.74
CA VAL A 257 11.18 -0.16 -20.23
C VAL A 257 11.29 -1.66 -20.47
N TYR A 258 10.24 -2.43 -20.15
CA TYR A 258 10.22 -3.87 -20.40
C TYR A 258 10.45 -4.17 -21.89
N LEU A 259 9.67 -3.55 -22.78
CA LEU A 259 9.78 -3.72 -24.23
C LEU A 259 11.16 -3.32 -24.75
N SER A 260 11.76 -2.26 -24.23
CA SER A 260 13.09 -1.81 -24.67
C SER A 260 14.16 -2.85 -24.38
N ILE A 261 14.04 -3.56 -23.25
CA ILE A 261 14.96 -4.62 -22.84
C ILE A 261 14.72 -5.87 -23.69
N THR A 262 13.46 -6.28 -23.91
CA THR A 262 13.14 -7.44 -24.76
C THR A 262 13.52 -7.22 -26.23
N ARG A 263 13.28 -6.01 -26.78
CA ARG A 263 13.69 -5.66 -28.16
C ARG A 263 15.20 -5.59 -28.32
N LYS A 264 15.94 -5.17 -27.29
CA LYS A 264 17.41 -5.20 -27.30
C LYS A 264 17.94 -6.63 -27.34
N GLY A 265 17.33 -7.55 -26.57
CA GLY A 265 17.67 -8.97 -26.61
C GLY A 265 17.42 -9.59 -27.98
N ALA A 266 16.27 -9.32 -28.60
CA ALA A 266 15.94 -9.84 -29.93
C ALA A 266 16.88 -9.31 -31.05
N ARG A 267 17.37 -8.07 -30.95
CA ARG A 267 18.34 -7.52 -31.92
C ARG A 267 19.74 -8.13 -31.74
N SER A 268 20.16 -8.40 -30.51
CA SER A 268 21.43 -9.07 -30.19
C SER A 268 21.52 -10.46 -30.85
N ASP A 269 20.48 -11.27 -30.72
CA ASP A 269 20.45 -12.62 -31.30
C ASP A 269 20.40 -12.58 -32.84
N SER A 270 19.70 -11.62 -33.44
CA SER A 270 19.68 -11.44 -34.90
C SER A 270 21.03 -10.99 -35.49
N SER A 271 21.88 -10.33 -34.71
CA SER A 271 23.24 -9.97 -35.14
C SER A 271 24.26 -11.10 -35.03
N MET A 272 23.96 -12.13 -34.23
CA MET A 272 24.79 -13.35 -34.13
C MET A 272 24.40 -14.42 -35.16
N THR A 273 23.18 -14.38 -35.71
CA THR A 273 22.74 -15.32 -36.76
C THR A 273 23.06 -14.85 -38.18
N VAL A 274 23.44 -13.58 -38.37
CA VAL A 274 23.80 -13.02 -39.70
C VAL A 274 25.32 -13.04 -39.96
N SER A 275 26.13 -13.52 -39.01
CA SER A 275 27.60 -13.57 -39.15
C SER A 275 28.18 -14.95 -39.53
N SER A 276 27.38 -15.87 -40.07
CA SER A 276 27.88 -17.17 -40.53
C SER A 276 27.06 -17.69 -41.72
N PRO A 277 27.64 -18.05 -42.87
CA PRO A 277 28.86 -17.56 -43.55
C PRO A 277 28.55 -16.59 -44.72
#